data_AF-A0A158C679-F1
#
_entry.id   AF-A0A158C679-F1
#
_cell.length_a   1.000
_cell.length_b   1.000
_cell.length_c   1.000
_cell.angle_alpha   90.00
_cell.angle_beta   90.00
_cell.angle_gamma   90.00
#
_symmetry.space_group_name_H-M   'P 1'
#
loop_
_entity.id
_entity.type
_entity.pdbx_description
1 polymer ?
#
loop_
_entity_poly.entity_id
_entity_poly.type
_entity_poly.pdbx_seq_one_letter_code
_entity_poly.pdbx_strand_id
1 'polypeptide(L)'
;MFKRLVAAMGQPELSTDPAYATHTARGSNQAVLDQIIADWTAAFDREALGRVLDEAGVPGGDIFRAAEMLEDTHFRARQATIEIAHPRFGMLKMQNVAPRLSDTPGSIRSVGPELGEHNHEARRR
;
A
#
# COMPACT_ATOMS: atom_id res chain seq x y z
N MET A 1 -10.12 1.18 -17.89
CA MET A 1 -9.40 1.99 -16.88
C MET A 1 -8.96 3.34 -17.44
N PHE A 2 -8.05 3.38 -18.41
CA PHE A 2 -7.53 4.63 -19.00
C PHE A 2 -8.60 5.68 -19.36
N LYS A 3 -9.70 5.27 -20.02
CA LYS A 3 -10.84 6.15 -20.34
C LYS A 3 -11.42 6.88 -19.12
N ARG A 4 -11.48 6.24 -17.96
CA ARG A 4 -11.99 6.84 -16.71
C ARG A 4 -11.01 7.86 -16.16
N LEU A 5 -9.71 7.54 -16.19
CA LEU A 5 -8.65 8.46 -15.78
C LEU A 5 -8.68 9.74 -16.62
N VAL A 6 -8.62 9.63 -17.94
CA VAL A 6 -8.58 10.83 -18.79
C VAL A 6 -9.89 11.62 -18.77
N ALA A 7 -11.03 10.96 -18.49
CA ALA A 7 -12.28 11.66 -18.22
C ALA A 7 -12.22 12.44 -16.90
N ALA A 8 -11.67 11.87 -15.82
CA ALA A 8 -11.45 12.55 -14.55
C ALA A 8 -10.45 13.72 -14.68
N MET A 9 -9.49 13.60 -15.60
CA MET A 9 -8.56 14.68 -15.96
C MET A 9 -9.21 15.82 -16.76
N GLY A 10 -10.44 15.65 -17.22
CA GLY A 10 -11.09 16.60 -18.15
C GLY A 10 -10.51 16.57 -19.56
N GLN A 11 -9.78 15.50 -19.92
CA GLN A 11 -9.11 15.31 -21.22
C GLN A 11 -9.57 14.02 -21.93
N PRO A 12 -10.89 13.80 -22.12
CA PRO A 12 -11.43 12.56 -22.67
C PRO A 12 -10.90 12.21 -24.07
N GLU A 13 -10.49 13.21 -24.85
CA GLU A 13 -9.91 13.09 -26.19
C GLU A 13 -8.63 12.24 -26.24
N LEU A 14 -7.85 12.21 -25.15
CA LEU A 14 -6.66 11.36 -25.04
C LEU A 14 -7.00 9.87 -25.18
N SER A 15 -8.24 9.47 -24.88
CA SER A 15 -8.65 8.07 -25.05
C SER A 15 -8.84 7.64 -26.50
N THR A 16 -9.00 8.60 -27.41
CA THR A 16 -9.20 8.38 -28.85
C THR A 16 -8.02 8.82 -29.69
N ASP A 17 -7.08 9.57 -29.12
CA ASP A 17 -5.83 9.97 -29.79
C ASP A 17 -5.04 8.72 -30.22
N PRO A 18 -4.65 8.59 -31.50
CA PRO A 18 -3.82 7.49 -31.98
C PRO A 18 -2.53 7.25 -31.16
N ALA A 19 -1.97 8.29 -30.55
CA ALA A 19 -0.81 8.21 -29.68
C ALA A 19 -1.07 7.46 -28.37
N TYR A 20 -2.33 7.39 -27.90
CA TYR A 20 -2.70 6.82 -26.59
C TYR A 20 -3.90 5.87 -26.59
N ALA A 21 -4.58 5.68 -27.73
CA ALA A 21 -5.82 4.90 -27.83
C ALA A 21 -5.63 3.43 -27.44
N THR A 22 -4.49 2.83 -27.82
CA THR A 22 -4.16 1.44 -27.52
C THR A 22 -3.16 1.33 -26.38
N HIS A 23 -3.11 0.16 -25.73
CA HIS A 23 -2.12 -0.10 -24.69
C HIS A 23 -0.68 0.02 -25.23
N THR A 24 -0.43 -0.51 -26.43
CA THR A 24 0.88 -0.42 -27.09
C THR A 24 1.26 1.03 -27.39
N ALA A 25 0.32 1.83 -27.92
CA ALA A 25 0.57 3.24 -28.22
C ALA A 25 0.94 4.04 -26.95
N ARG A 26 0.24 3.80 -25.83
CA ARG A 26 0.60 4.38 -24.53
C ARG A 26 1.98 3.95 -24.05
N GLY A 27 2.36 2.69 -24.25
CA GLY A 27 3.70 2.22 -23.92
C GLY A 27 4.79 2.90 -24.76
N SER A 28 4.55 3.09 -26.06
CA SER A 28 5.48 3.79 -26.95
C SER A 28 5.61 5.28 -26.63
N ASN A 29 4.54 5.92 -26.12
CA ASN A 29 4.52 7.34 -25.76
C ASN A 29 4.51 7.57 -24.24
N GLN A 30 4.99 6.60 -23.46
CA GLN A 30 4.82 6.58 -22.01
C GLN A 30 5.38 7.84 -21.33
N ALA A 31 6.59 8.26 -21.69
CA ALA A 31 7.22 9.42 -21.04
C ALA A 31 6.40 10.71 -21.19
N VAL A 32 5.77 10.92 -22.37
CA VAL A 32 4.92 12.08 -22.62
C VAL A 32 3.61 11.95 -21.85
N LEU A 33 2.99 10.76 -21.86
CA LEU A 33 1.75 10.51 -21.15
C LEU A 33 1.93 10.65 -19.62
N ASP A 34 3.03 10.13 -19.09
CA ASP A 34 3.38 10.23 -17.67
C ASP A 34 3.56 11.69 -17.26
N GLN A 35 4.16 12.54 -18.12
CA GLN A 35 4.28 13.96 -17.84
C GLN A 35 2.92 14.66 -17.81
N ILE A 36 2.03 14.36 -18.76
CA ILE A 36 0.67 14.92 -18.79
C ILE A 36 -0.10 14.55 -17.50
N ILE A 37 0.00 13.30 -17.08
CA ILE A 37 -0.63 12.83 -15.84
C ILE A 37 0.03 13.49 -14.63
N ALA A 38 1.36 13.61 -14.60
CA ALA A 38 2.11 14.25 -13.51
C ALA A 38 1.69 15.70 -13.33
N ASP A 39 1.65 16.48 -14.42
CA ASP A 39 1.26 17.89 -14.42
C ASP A 39 -0.18 18.06 -13.90
N TRP A 40 -1.09 17.17 -14.31
CA TRP A 40 -2.45 17.16 -13.79
C TRP A 40 -2.49 16.83 -12.29
N THR A 41 -1.81 15.76 -11.84
CA THR A 41 -1.79 15.38 -10.42
C THR A 41 -1.13 16.43 -9.52
N ALA A 42 -0.17 17.20 -10.03
CA ALA A 42 0.53 18.24 -9.28
C ALA A 42 -0.39 19.41 -8.86
N ALA A 43 -1.56 19.56 -9.48
CA ALA A 43 -2.56 20.55 -9.12
C ALA A 43 -3.38 20.19 -7.87
N PHE A 44 -3.22 18.97 -7.34
CA PHE A 44 -4.01 18.45 -6.22
C PHE A 44 -3.15 18.20 -4.99
N ASP A 45 -3.75 18.37 -3.81
CA ASP A 45 -3.24 17.68 -2.63
C ASP A 45 -3.57 16.18 -2.71
N ARG A 46 -2.87 15.37 -1.91
CA ARG A 46 -2.98 13.91 -1.89
C ARG A 46 -4.42 13.43 -1.65
N GLU A 47 -5.11 14.02 -0.67
CA GLU A 47 -6.43 13.56 -0.25
C GLU A 47 -7.51 13.92 -1.28
N ALA A 48 -7.41 15.12 -1.86
CA ALA A 48 -8.26 15.58 -2.95
C ALA A 48 -8.08 14.73 -4.20
N LEU A 49 -6.85 14.41 -4.58
CA LEU A 49 -6.58 13.50 -5.70
C LEU A 49 -7.16 12.12 -5.43
N GLY A 50 -6.96 11.57 -4.23
CA GLY A 50 -7.54 10.29 -3.82
C GLY A 50 -9.06 10.25 -4.02
N ARG A 51 -9.78 11.27 -3.54
CA ARG A 51 -11.23 11.38 -3.75
C ARG A 51 -11.63 11.41 -5.22
N VAL A 52 -10.95 12.22 -6.04
CA VAL A 52 -11.23 12.32 -7.48
C VAL A 52 -11.05 10.97 -8.18
N LEU A 53 -9.98 10.24 -7.84
CA LEU A 53 -9.70 8.92 -8.42
C LEU A 53 -10.72 7.86 -7.94
N ASP A 54 -11.07 7.87 -6.65
CA ASP A 54 -12.07 6.95 -6.07
C ASP A 54 -13.46 7.15 -6.70
N GLU A 55 -13.91 8.41 -6.82
CA GLU A 55 -15.18 8.77 -7.46
C GLU A 55 -15.20 8.35 -8.95
N ALA A 56 -14.06 8.47 -9.64
CA ALA A 56 -13.91 8.04 -11.02
C ALA A 56 -13.74 6.51 -11.17
N GLY A 57 -13.63 5.75 -10.06
CA GLY A 57 -13.36 4.32 -10.07
C GLY A 57 -12.01 3.98 -10.72
N VAL A 58 -11.02 4.85 -10.51
CA VAL A 58 -9.63 4.71 -10.94
C VAL A 58 -8.79 4.32 -9.71
N PRO A 59 -8.08 3.19 -9.74
CA PRO A 59 -7.29 2.76 -8.60
C PRO A 59 -6.11 3.73 -8.41
N GLY A 60 -6.08 4.37 -7.25
CA GLY A 60 -4.97 5.15 -6.73
C GLY A 60 -4.60 4.63 -5.33
N GLY A 61 -3.35 4.82 -4.94
CA GLY A 61 -2.88 4.43 -3.62
C GLY A 61 -1.81 5.41 -3.13
N ASP A 62 -1.89 5.72 -1.85
CA ASP A 62 -0.94 6.60 -1.20
C ASP A 62 0.45 5.96 -1.09
N ILE A 63 1.48 6.78 -1.28
CA ILE A 63 2.85 6.42 -0.94
C ILE A 63 3.07 6.80 0.53
N PHE A 64 3.06 5.79 1.40
CA PHE A 64 3.23 5.97 2.83
C PHE A 64 4.70 5.96 3.25
N ARG A 65 5.04 6.84 4.19
CA ARG A 65 6.19 6.67 5.08
C ARG A 65 5.85 5.67 6.19
N ALA A 66 6.88 5.08 6.81
CA ALA A 66 6.70 4.10 7.88
C ALA A 66 5.78 4.59 9.02
N ALA A 67 5.92 5.84 9.47
CA ALA A 67 5.06 6.40 10.52
C ALA A 67 3.59 6.51 10.06
N GLU A 68 3.36 7.03 8.85
CA GLU A 68 2.03 7.18 8.25
C GLU A 68 1.34 5.82 8.09
N MET A 69 2.08 4.79 7.66
CA MET A 69 1.58 3.41 7.54
C MET A 69 1.10 2.82 8.87
N LEU A 70 1.76 3.14 9.98
CA LEU A 70 1.39 2.64 11.31
C LEU A 70 0.12 3.30 11.87
N GLU A 71 -0.28 4.43 11.31
CA GLU A 71 -1.46 5.21 11.69
C GLU A 71 -2.62 5.01 10.71
N ASP A 72 -2.33 4.52 9.50
CA ASP A 72 -3.30 4.34 8.43
C ASP A 72 -4.51 3.46 8.82
N THR A 73 -5.69 3.92 8.40
CA THR A 73 -6.97 3.28 8.74
C THR A 73 -7.08 1.89 8.13
N HIS A 74 -6.56 1.67 6.93
CA HIS A 74 -6.60 0.37 6.28
C HIS A 74 -5.67 -0.64 6.95
N PHE A 75 -4.44 -0.24 7.29
CA PHE A 75 -3.50 -1.09 8.05
C PHE A 75 -4.07 -1.48 9.41
N ARG A 76 -4.70 -0.54 10.12
CA ARG A 76 -5.40 -0.79 11.39
C ARG A 76 -6.60 -1.72 11.23
N ALA A 77 -7.46 -1.48 10.25
CA ALA A 77 -8.64 -2.31 9.98
C ALA A 77 -8.27 -3.76 9.65
N ARG A 78 -7.14 -3.97 8.96
CA ARG A 78 -6.62 -5.31 8.66
C ARG A 78 -5.85 -5.95 9.81
N GLN A 79 -5.61 -5.20 10.90
CA GLN A 79 -4.71 -5.60 11.98
C GLN A 79 -3.37 -6.09 11.42
N ALA A 80 -2.86 -5.37 10.41
CA ALA A 80 -1.64 -5.73 9.69
C ALA A 80 -0.38 -5.61 10.56
N THR A 81 -0.45 -4.78 11.59
CA THR A 81 0.56 -4.67 12.65
C THR A 81 -0.07 -4.96 14.01
N ILE A 82 0.74 -5.45 14.94
CA ILE A 82 0.37 -5.69 16.34
C ILE A 82 1.35 -4.96 17.26
N GLU A 83 0.92 -4.75 18.50
CA GLU A 83 1.77 -4.32 19.59
C GLU A 83 2.05 -5.50 20.52
N ILE A 84 3.33 -5.73 20.84
CA ILE A 84 3.78 -6.79 21.74
C ILE A 84 4.85 -6.27 22.70
N ALA A 85 4.81 -6.73 23.95
CA ALA A 85 5.82 -6.38 24.94
C ALA A 85 7.15 -7.06 24.60
N HIS A 86 8.23 -6.29 24.60
CA HIS A 86 9.60 -6.72 24.39
C HIS A 86 10.44 -6.38 25.62
N PRO A 87 11.20 -7.34 26.20
CA PRO A 87 11.96 -7.13 27.44
C PRO A 87 12.87 -5.89 27.45
N ARG A 88 13.50 -5.59 26.31
CA ARG A 88 14.41 -4.45 26.14
C ARG A 88 13.79 -3.16 25.59
N PHE A 89 12.66 -3.24 24.89
CA PHE A 89 12.15 -2.13 24.07
C PHE A 89 10.75 -1.68 24.50
N GLY A 90 10.17 -2.28 25.55
CA GLY A 90 8.82 -1.97 25.99
C GLY A 90 7.79 -2.45 24.96
N MET A 91 6.78 -1.64 24.65
CA MET A 91 5.78 -1.98 23.63
C MET A 91 6.36 -1.76 22.23
N LEU A 92 6.49 -2.83 21.46
CA LEU A 92 7.01 -2.83 20.10
C LEU A 92 5.86 -3.06 19.10
N LYS A 93 5.83 -2.26 18.03
CA LYS A 93 4.99 -2.55 16.86
C LYS A 93 5.72 -3.49 15.90
N MET A 94 5.07 -4.58 15.48
CA MET A 94 5.60 -5.50 14.48
C MET A 94 4.52 -5.99 13.51
N GLN A 95 4.95 -6.51 12.36
CA GLN A 95 4.06 -7.11 11.36
C GLN A 95 3.30 -8.30 11.97
N ASN A 96 1.99 -8.37 11.70
CA ASN A 96 1.15 -9.48 12.13
C ASN A 96 1.26 -10.68 11.19
N VAL A 97 0.72 -11.83 11.61
CA VAL A 97 0.69 -13.06 10.81
C VAL A 97 -0.14 -12.85 9.54
N ALA A 98 0.42 -13.23 8.41
CA ALA A 98 -0.26 -13.30 7.11
C ALA A 98 -0.05 -14.70 6.49
N PRO A 99 -1.07 -15.31 5.87
CA PRO A 99 -2.44 -14.81 5.69
C PRO A 99 -3.29 -14.90 6.97
N ARG A 100 -4.39 -14.13 7.02
CA ARG A 100 -5.42 -14.27 8.06
C ARG A 100 -6.44 -15.32 7.64
N LEU A 101 -6.55 -16.39 8.41
CA LEU A 101 -7.54 -17.45 8.22
C LEU A 101 -8.75 -17.19 9.13
N SER A 102 -9.95 -17.44 8.63
CA SER A 102 -11.20 -17.24 9.39
C SER A 102 -11.33 -18.23 10.55
N ASP A 103 -11.00 -19.50 10.28
CA ASP A 103 -11.27 -20.60 11.22
C ASP A 103 -10.07 -20.84 12.15
N THR A 104 -8.87 -20.55 11.65
CA THR A 104 -7.59 -20.79 12.35
C THR A 104 -6.67 -19.56 12.28
N PRO A 105 -7.08 -18.42 12.82
CA PRO A 105 -6.27 -17.20 12.78
C PRO A 105 -4.91 -17.43 13.46
N GLY A 106 -3.83 -17.10 12.76
CA GLY A 106 -2.48 -17.15 13.31
C GLY A 106 -2.29 -16.13 14.46
N SER A 107 -1.37 -16.44 15.38
CA SER A 107 -1.00 -15.55 16.49
C SER A 107 0.51 -15.55 16.71
N ILE A 108 1.04 -14.39 17.10
CA ILE A 108 2.43 -14.23 17.53
C ILE A 108 2.47 -14.43 19.04
N ARG A 109 3.22 -15.43 19.50
CA ARG A 109 3.27 -15.83 20.92
C ARG A 109 4.47 -15.25 21.69
N SER A 110 5.52 -14.84 20.98
CA SER A 110 6.73 -14.27 21.58
C SER A 110 7.47 -13.37 20.58
N VAL A 111 8.32 -12.48 21.09
CA VAL A 111 9.26 -11.67 20.30
C VAL A 111 10.53 -12.42 19.90
N GLY A 112 10.57 -13.74 20.14
CA GLY A 112 11.76 -14.57 20.06
C GLY A 112 12.53 -14.60 21.39
N PRO A 113 13.35 -15.65 21.61
CA PRO A 113 14.16 -15.78 22.81
C PRO A 113 15.35 -14.83 22.82
N GLU A 114 15.86 -14.55 24.02
CA GLU A 114 17.20 -13.99 24.17
C GLU A 114 18.30 -15.00 23.79
N LEU A 115 19.52 -14.50 23.60
CA LEU A 115 20.66 -15.33 23.25
C LEU A 115 20.91 -16.39 24.33
N GLY A 116 20.68 -17.66 23.96
CA GLY A 116 20.93 -18.82 24.82
C GLY A 116 19.78 -19.20 25.76
N GLU A 117 18.61 -18.55 25.67
CA GLU A 117 17.45 -18.80 26.55
C GLU A 117 17.02 -20.28 26.55
N HIS A 118 17.07 -20.95 25.40
CA HIS A 118 16.68 -22.35 25.27
C HIS A 118 17.85 -23.36 25.32
N ASN A 119 19.08 -22.91 25.64
CA ASN A 119 20.27 -23.79 25.63
C ASN A 119 20.11 -25.01 26.55
N HIS A 120 19.49 -24.83 27.72
CA HIS A 120 19.29 -25.91 28.71
C HIS A 120 18.14 -26.86 28.36
N GLU A 121 17.18 -26.42 27.57
CA GLU A 121 16.06 -27.26 27.11
C GLU A 121 16.49 -28.11 25.91
N ALA A 122 17.23 -27.52 24.97
CA ALA A 122 17.77 -28.24 23.81
C ALA A 122 18.76 -29.37 24.20
N ARG A 123 19.54 -29.19 25.27
CA ARG A 123 20.54 -30.17 25.75
C ARG A 123 19.96 -31.37 26.50
N ARG A 124 18.63 -31.43 26.71
CA ARG A 124 17.94 -32.58 27.35
C ARG A 124 17.29 -33.54 26.36
N ARG A 125 17.43 -33.29 25.05
CA ARG A 125 17.11 -34.24 23.98
C ARG A 125 18.36 -34.99 23.55
#